data_AF-W2CZL3-F1
#
_entry.id   AF-W2CZL3-F1
#
_cell.length_a   1.000
_cell.length_b   1.000
_cell.length_c   1.000
_cell.angle_alpha   90.00
_cell.angle_beta   90.00
_cell.angle_gamma   90.00
#
_symmetry.space_group_name_H-M   'P 1'
#
loop_
_entity.id
_entity.type
_entity.pdbx_description
1 polymer ?
#
loop_
_entity_poly.entity_id
_entity_poly.type
_entity_poly.pdbx_seq_one_letter_code
_entity_poly.pdbx_strand_id
1 'polypeptide(L)'
;MIKAVLFVFLFSFLGAIAIFFYVGSETIVLGTLIDYANELGLDHPENYSWITPICISIGYITGIILIPKYLSQTRALQICSFVALVGTSLVVVLPGTYSIYCIGVMALGCSLMWPAFWPLALMDLGKFTKKGSSILTMGLIGGAAITVLFGLLKDVTNTRYAYGLCFICFGYISLYAFKGYKLR
;
A
#
# COMPACT_ATOMS: atom_id res chain seq x y z
N MET A 1 25.33 -23.89 0.13
CA MET A 1 23.94 -24.37 -0.03
C MET A 1 22.99 -23.82 1.06
N ILE A 2 23.30 -23.98 2.36
CA ILE A 2 22.44 -23.51 3.48
C ILE A 2 22.26 -21.99 3.53
N LYS A 3 23.34 -21.21 3.33
CA LYS A 3 23.27 -19.73 3.34
C LYS A 3 22.38 -19.16 2.23
N ALA A 4 22.37 -19.77 1.04
CA ALA A 4 21.52 -19.35 -0.07
C ALA A 4 20.04 -19.64 0.21
N VAL A 5 19.72 -20.80 0.79
CA VAL A 5 18.34 -21.15 1.20
C VAL A 5 17.83 -20.20 2.29
N LEU A 6 18.67 -19.87 3.28
CA LEU A 6 18.32 -18.94 4.35
C LEU A 6 18.04 -17.52 3.81
N PHE A 7 18.84 -17.06 2.84
CA PHE A 7 18.70 -15.74 2.23
C PHE A 7 17.43 -15.62 1.38
N VAL A 8 17.08 -16.67 0.61
CA VAL A 8 15.83 -16.74 -0.14
C VAL A 8 14.61 -16.71 0.80
N PHE A 9 14.68 -17.43 1.92
CA PHE A 9 13.59 -17.44 2.90
C PHE A 9 13.42 -16.10 3.62
N LEU A 10 14.54 -15.42 3.91
CA LEU A 10 14.54 -14.07 4.49
C LEU A 10 13.88 -13.06 3.53
N PHE A 11 14.13 -13.18 2.23
CA PHE A 11 13.52 -12.30 1.23
C PHE A 11 12.00 -12.50 1.10
N SER A 12 11.52 -13.74 1.05
CA SER A 12 10.07 -14.01 1.05
C SER A 12 9.39 -13.53 2.34
N PHE A 13 10.09 -13.60 3.48
CA PHE A 13 9.60 -13.04 4.73
C PHE A 13 9.51 -11.51 4.68
N LEU A 14 10.52 -10.83 4.15
CA LEU A 14 10.48 -9.38 3.92
C LEU A 14 9.34 -8.97 2.97
N GLY A 15 9.06 -9.79 1.95
CA GLY A 15 7.91 -9.62 1.05
C GLY A 15 6.56 -9.83 1.74
N ALA A 16 6.45 -10.78 2.67
CA ALA A 16 5.24 -10.98 3.47
C ALA A 16 4.97 -9.82 4.43
N ILE A 17 6.02 -9.23 5.02
CA ILE A 17 5.90 -7.98 5.78
C ILE A 17 5.43 -6.83 4.87
N ALA A 18 5.92 -6.77 3.62
CA ALA A 18 5.49 -5.75 2.67
C ALA A 18 4.01 -5.88 2.32
N ILE A 19 3.54 -7.12 2.08
CA ILE A 19 2.11 -7.41 1.87
C ILE A 19 1.30 -7.07 3.11
N PHE A 20 1.79 -7.38 4.31
CA PHE A 20 1.12 -7.04 5.57
C PHE A 20 0.86 -5.54 5.69
N PHE A 21 1.89 -4.72 5.45
CA PHE A 21 1.71 -3.27 5.46
C PHE A 21 0.84 -2.78 4.31
N TYR A 22 0.97 -3.37 3.12
CA TYR A 22 0.19 -2.99 1.95
C TYR A 22 -1.31 -3.19 2.18
N VAL A 23 -1.72 -4.42 2.52
CA VAL A 23 -3.15 -4.76 2.73
C VAL A 23 -3.75 -3.91 3.83
N GLY A 24 -2.99 -3.67 4.91
CA GLY A 24 -3.38 -2.76 5.98
C GLY A 24 -3.65 -1.34 5.49
N SER A 25 -2.66 -0.74 4.81
CA SER A 25 -2.77 0.62 4.29
C SER A 25 -3.84 0.78 3.21
N GLU A 26 -4.01 -0.20 2.32
CA GLU A 26 -5.02 -0.20 1.28
C GLU A 26 -6.43 -0.25 1.88
N THR A 27 -6.63 -1.09 2.91
CA THR A 27 -7.92 -1.20 3.58
C THR A 27 -8.30 0.11 4.28
N ILE A 28 -7.34 0.80 4.89
CA ILE A 28 -7.56 2.16 5.44
C ILE A 28 -7.98 3.12 4.32
N VAL A 29 -7.22 3.19 3.23
CA VAL A 29 -7.48 4.12 2.11
C VAL A 29 -8.85 3.88 1.44
N LEU A 30 -9.30 2.63 1.39
CA LEU A 30 -10.60 2.25 0.85
C LEU A 30 -11.76 2.51 1.83
N GLY A 31 -11.53 2.27 3.12
CA GLY A 31 -12.61 2.21 4.11
C GLY A 31 -12.93 3.51 4.83
N THR A 32 -12.01 4.49 4.86
CA THR A 32 -12.08 5.59 5.83
C THR A 32 -12.52 6.95 5.27
N LEU A 33 -12.79 7.05 3.98
CA LEU A 33 -13.17 8.32 3.32
C LEU A 33 -14.46 8.93 3.89
N ILE A 34 -15.50 8.12 4.09
CA ILE A 34 -16.79 8.58 4.61
C ILE A 34 -16.63 9.06 6.05
N ASP A 35 -15.95 8.27 6.89
CA ASP A 35 -15.70 8.63 8.29
C ASP A 35 -14.86 9.90 8.40
N TYR A 36 -13.87 10.05 7.52
CA TYR A 36 -13.04 11.25 7.51
C TYR A 36 -13.82 12.49 7.06
N ALA A 37 -14.68 12.37 6.05
CA ALA A 37 -15.58 13.46 5.64
C ALA A 37 -16.53 13.89 6.78
N ASN A 38 -17.07 12.92 7.52
CA ASN A 38 -17.90 13.18 8.70
C ASN A 38 -17.14 13.97 9.77
N GLU A 39 -15.91 13.57 10.10
CA GLU A 39 -15.08 14.26 11.10
C GLU A 39 -14.67 15.67 10.68
N LEU A 40 -14.53 15.89 9.37
CA LEU A 40 -14.27 17.21 8.81
C LEU A 40 -15.51 18.11 8.76
N GLY A 41 -16.70 17.58 9.07
CA GLY A 41 -17.97 18.31 9.01
C GLY A 41 -18.39 18.68 7.59
N LEU A 42 -18.02 17.86 6.59
CA LEU A 42 -18.40 18.09 5.20
C LEU A 42 -19.83 17.61 4.93
N ASP A 43 -20.56 18.36 4.10
CA ASP A 43 -21.89 17.94 3.64
C ASP A 43 -21.81 16.70 2.74
N HIS A 44 -22.80 15.82 2.88
CA HIS A 44 -22.94 14.55 2.15
C HIS A 44 -21.66 13.67 2.12
N PRO A 45 -21.15 13.21 3.27
CA PRO A 45 -19.96 12.35 3.41
C PRO A 45 -19.95 11.12 2.48
N GLU A 46 -21.12 10.54 2.21
CA GLU A 46 -21.32 9.39 1.34
C GLU A 46 -20.81 9.62 -0.10
N ASN A 47 -20.81 10.87 -0.57
CA ASN A 47 -20.39 11.22 -1.93
C ASN A 47 -18.87 11.05 -2.12
N TYR A 48 -18.09 11.10 -1.05
CA TYR A 48 -16.63 10.96 -1.12
C TYR A 48 -16.17 9.51 -1.29
N SER A 49 -17.04 8.52 -1.03
CA SER A 49 -16.73 7.09 -1.12
C SER A 49 -16.24 6.64 -2.51
N TRP A 50 -16.67 7.34 -3.56
CA TRP A 50 -16.33 7.02 -4.95
C TRP A 50 -14.90 7.41 -5.35
N ILE A 51 -14.25 8.30 -4.59
CA ILE A 51 -12.94 8.85 -4.93
C ILE A 51 -11.88 7.74 -5.03
N THR A 52 -11.76 6.91 -3.98
CA THR A 52 -10.73 5.86 -3.95
C THR A 52 -10.92 4.82 -5.07
N PRO A 53 -12.10 4.22 -5.29
CA PRO A 53 -12.31 3.25 -6.37
C PRO A 53 -12.02 3.83 -7.77
N ILE A 54 -12.39 5.09 -8.02
CA ILE A 54 -12.09 5.78 -9.28
C ILE A 54 -10.57 5.95 -9.45
N CYS A 55 -9.87 6.43 -8.43
CA CYS A 55 -8.42 6.61 -8.47
C CYS A 55 -7.66 5.28 -8.67
N ILE A 56 -8.09 4.20 -8.01
CA ILE A 56 -7.54 2.86 -8.22
C ILE A 56 -7.77 2.41 -9.67
N SER A 57 -8.98 2.59 -10.19
CA SER A 57 -9.32 2.20 -11.57
C SER A 57 -8.49 2.95 -12.59
N ILE A 58 -8.30 4.27 -12.40
CA ILE A 58 -7.42 5.09 -13.22
C ILE A 58 -5.97 4.57 -13.16
N GLY A 59 -5.50 4.22 -11.96
CA GLY A 59 -4.16 3.63 -11.77
C GLY A 59 -3.97 2.31 -12.52
N TYR A 60 -4.97 1.42 -12.47
CA TYR A 60 -4.96 0.17 -13.23
C TYR A 60 -4.94 0.39 -14.75
N ILE A 61 -5.82 1.24 -15.27
CA ILE A 61 -5.88 1.55 -16.71
C ILE A 61 -4.53 2.13 -17.17
N THR A 62 -3.98 3.07 -16.39
CA THR A 62 -2.67 3.66 -16.65
C THR A 62 -1.57 2.60 -16.65
N GLY A 63 -1.58 1.68 -15.69
CA GLY A 63 -0.64 0.57 -15.63
C GLY A 63 -0.73 -0.36 -16.84
N ILE A 64 -1.93 -0.72 -17.29
CA ILE A 64 -2.16 -1.57 -18.46
C ILE A 64 -1.58 -0.93 -19.73
N ILE A 65 -1.70 0.39 -19.88
CA ILE A 65 -1.19 1.12 -21.05
C ILE A 65 0.33 1.30 -20.96
N LEU A 66 0.86 1.64 -19.78
CA LEU A 66 2.26 2.02 -19.63
C LEU A 66 3.21 0.83 -19.42
N ILE A 67 2.80 -0.23 -18.72
CA ILE A 67 3.70 -1.34 -18.36
C ILE A 67 4.21 -2.10 -19.61
N PRO A 68 3.36 -2.51 -20.57
CA PRO A 68 3.83 -3.30 -21.71
C PRO A 68 4.79 -2.54 -22.63
N LYS A 69 4.70 -1.20 -22.67
CA LYS A 69 5.36 -0.37 -23.69
C LYS A 69 6.42 0.58 -23.15
N TYR A 70 6.27 1.08 -21.92
CA TYR A 70 7.08 2.19 -21.39
C TYR A 70 7.67 1.95 -19.99
N LEU A 71 7.15 1.02 -19.19
CA LEU A 71 7.57 0.83 -17.79
C LEU A 71 7.74 -0.65 -17.41
N SER A 72 8.89 -1.01 -16.84
CA SER A 72 9.02 -2.31 -16.17
C SER A 72 8.10 -2.37 -14.93
N GLN A 73 7.61 -3.56 -14.59
CA GLN A 73 6.77 -3.81 -13.40
C GLN A 73 7.42 -3.30 -12.10
N THR A 74 8.74 -3.43 -11.95
CA THR A 74 9.48 -2.91 -10.78
C THR A 74 9.44 -1.38 -10.71
N ARG A 75 9.65 -0.68 -11.84
CA ARG A 75 9.56 0.79 -11.89
C ARG A 75 8.14 1.27 -11.60
N ALA A 76 7.13 0.58 -12.10
CA ALA A 76 5.74 0.89 -11.78
C ALA A 76 5.49 0.80 -10.26
N LEU A 77 5.95 -0.28 -9.61
CA LEU A 77 5.85 -0.43 -8.15
C LEU A 77 6.58 0.71 -7.40
N GLN A 78 7.78 1.09 -7.84
CA GLN A 78 8.54 2.20 -7.24
C GLN A 78 7.77 3.52 -7.33
N ILE A 79 7.26 3.86 -8.52
CA ILE A 79 6.45 5.08 -8.74
C ILE A 79 5.19 5.04 -7.87
N CYS A 80 4.45 3.94 -7.89
CA CYS A 80 3.26 3.74 -7.08
C CYS A 80 3.53 3.90 -5.58
N SER A 81 4.61 3.29 -5.07
CA SER A 81 5.01 3.42 -3.66
C SER A 81 5.33 4.85 -3.27
N PHE A 82 5.97 5.59 -4.17
CA PHE A 82 6.31 6.99 -3.98
C PHE A 82 5.06 7.88 -4.02
N VAL A 83 4.15 7.64 -4.96
CA VAL A 83 2.87 8.36 -5.04
C VAL A 83 2.03 8.15 -3.78
N ALA A 84 1.98 6.93 -3.26
CA ALA A 84 1.26 6.63 -2.01
C ALA A 84 1.88 7.37 -0.80
N LEU A 85 3.22 7.42 -0.71
CA LEU A 85 3.94 8.19 0.31
C LEU A 85 3.65 9.69 0.22
N VAL A 86 3.68 10.25 -0.99
CA VAL A 86 3.36 11.66 -1.23
C VAL A 86 1.92 11.94 -0.85
N GLY A 87 0.96 11.13 -1.32
CA GLY A 87 -0.45 11.25 -0.96
C GLY A 87 -0.67 11.25 0.55
N THR A 88 -0.02 10.33 1.26
CA THR A 88 -0.09 10.26 2.73
C THR A 88 0.46 11.51 3.40
N SER A 89 1.60 12.01 2.91
CA SER A 89 2.20 13.24 3.44
C SER A 89 1.29 14.45 3.23
N LEU A 90 0.64 14.52 2.07
CA LEU A 90 -0.31 15.58 1.74
C LEU A 90 -1.56 15.53 2.63
N VAL A 91 -2.08 14.34 2.96
CA VAL A 91 -3.18 14.20 3.94
C VAL A 91 -2.80 14.80 5.28
N VAL A 92 -1.57 14.56 5.75
CA VAL A 92 -1.10 15.05 7.05
C VAL A 92 -0.80 16.55 7.04
N VAL A 93 -0.39 17.16 5.91
CA VAL A 93 0.05 18.57 5.86
C VAL A 93 -1.05 19.52 5.40
N LEU A 94 -1.95 19.10 4.50
CA LEU A 94 -2.96 19.99 3.93
C LEU A 94 -4.17 20.21 4.86
N PRO A 95 -4.89 21.34 4.71
CA PRO A 95 -6.15 21.58 5.41
C PRO A 95 -7.21 20.50 5.09
N GLY A 96 -8.13 20.27 6.02
CA GLY A 96 -9.14 19.20 5.97
C GLY A 96 -9.91 19.11 4.64
N THR A 97 -10.32 20.25 4.08
CA THR A 97 -11.08 20.29 2.82
C THR A 97 -10.28 19.76 1.62
N TYR A 98 -8.95 19.88 1.64
CA TYR A 98 -8.07 19.39 0.57
C TYR A 98 -7.45 18.03 0.89
N SER A 99 -7.26 17.71 2.18
CA SER A 99 -6.66 16.44 2.61
C SER A 99 -7.51 15.23 2.20
N ILE A 100 -8.84 15.37 2.15
CA ILE A 100 -9.71 14.26 1.73
C ILE A 100 -9.43 13.78 0.29
N TYR A 101 -9.17 14.70 -0.64
CA TYR A 101 -8.83 14.35 -2.02
C TYR A 101 -7.43 13.73 -2.14
N CYS A 102 -6.55 13.97 -1.16
CA CYS A 102 -5.22 13.36 -1.12
C CYS A 102 -5.27 11.87 -0.81
N ILE A 103 -6.35 11.38 -0.18
CA ILE A 103 -6.61 9.94 -0.06
C ILE A 103 -6.78 9.30 -1.44
N GLY A 104 -7.35 10.03 -2.41
CA GLY A 104 -7.40 9.60 -3.81
C GLY A 104 -6.00 9.45 -4.44
N VAL A 105 -5.04 10.31 -4.05
CA VAL A 105 -3.63 10.16 -4.48
C VAL A 105 -3.00 8.92 -3.84
N MET A 106 -3.28 8.65 -2.56
CA MET A 106 -2.87 7.40 -1.91
C MET A 106 -3.43 6.17 -2.65
N ALA A 107 -4.72 6.21 -2.97
CA ALA A 107 -5.44 5.17 -3.69
C ALA A 107 -4.82 4.88 -5.07
N LEU A 108 -4.49 5.94 -5.82
CA LEU A 108 -3.82 5.81 -7.10
C LEU A 108 -2.45 5.12 -6.95
N GLY A 109 -1.71 5.45 -5.88
CA GLY A 109 -0.49 4.76 -5.52
C GLY A 109 -0.70 3.27 -5.24
N CYS A 110 -1.76 2.88 -4.54
CA CYS A 110 -2.02 1.47 -4.21
C CYS A 110 -2.30 0.58 -5.42
N SER A 111 -2.93 1.12 -6.47
CA SER A 111 -3.44 0.36 -7.63
C SER A 111 -2.52 -0.77 -8.14
N LEU A 112 -1.27 -0.47 -8.51
CA LEU A 112 -0.38 -1.45 -9.15
C LEU A 112 0.48 -2.25 -8.18
N MET A 113 0.35 -2.01 -6.87
CA MET A 113 1.22 -2.65 -5.88
C MET A 113 0.88 -4.13 -5.69
N TRP A 114 -0.40 -4.47 -5.53
CA TRP A 114 -0.85 -5.86 -5.36
C TRP A 114 -0.36 -6.82 -6.45
N PRO A 115 -0.58 -6.56 -7.76
CA PRO A 115 -0.10 -7.45 -8.82
C PRO A 115 1.43 -7.45 -8.96
N ALA A 116 2.14 -6.47 -8.41
CA ALA A 116 3.60 -6.41 -8.44
C ALA A 116 4.25 -7.16 -7.27
N PHE A 117 3.62 -7.21 -6.09
CA PHE A 117 4.19 -7.87 -4.91
C PHE A 117 4.34 -9.38 -5.07
N TRP A 118 3.32 -10.06 -5.60
CA TRP A 118 3.30 -11.51 -5.69
C TRP A 118 4.45 -12.06 -6.57
N PRO A 119 4.65 -11.58 -7.82
CA PRO A 119 5.78 -12.02 -8.62
C PRO A 119 7.12 -11.64 -7.98
N LEU A 120 7.23 -10.43 -7.41
CA LEU A 120 8.46 -9.93 -6.83
C LEU A 120 8.92 -10.78 -5.64
N ALA A 121 8.01 -11.16 -4.73
CA ALA A 121 8.34 -11.91 -3.52
C ALA A 121 8.53 -13.42 -3.75
N LEU A 122 8.03 -13.96 -4.87
CA LEU A 122 8.13 -15.37 -5.25
C LEU A 122 9.21 -15.67 -6.30
N MET A 123 9.88 -14.64 -6.81
CA MET A 123 10.91 -14.79 -7.83
C MET A 123 12.10 -15.61 -7.32
N ASP A 124 12.56 -16.58 -8.12
CA ASP A 124 13.68 -17.49 -7.85
C ASP A 124 13.54 -18.45 -6.65
N LEU A 125 12.33 -18.68 -6.16
CA LEU A 125 12.09 -19.70 -5.12
C LEU A 125 12.10 -21.14 -5.65
N GLY A 126 11.89 -21.35 -6.95
CA GLY A 126 11.86 -22.66 -7.59
C GLY A 126 10.95 -23.66 -6.85
N LYS A 127 11.54 -24.72 -6.28
CA LYS A 127 10.79 -25.74 -5.52
C LYS A 127 10.13 -25.21 -4.23
N PHE A 128 10.54 -24.04 -3.72
CA PHE A 128 10.03 -23.45 -2.50
C PHE A 128 8.87 -22.46 -2.73
N THR A 129 8.47 -22.19 -3.97
CA THR A 129 7.42 -21.21 -4.30
C THR A 129 6.13 -21.45 -3.54
N LYS A 130 5.69 -22.72 -3.40
CA LYS A 130 4.50 -23.07 -2.61
C LYS A 130 4.60 -22.62 -1.14
N LYS A 131 5.76 -22.81 -0.51
CA LYS A 131 6.00 -22.36 0.87
C LYS A 131 6.09 -20.83 0.95
N GLY A 132 6.76 -20.19 -0.01
CA GLY A 132 6.80 -18.73 -0.11
C GLY A 132 5.40 -18.11 -0.23
N SER A 133 4.54 -18.68 -1.08
CA SER A 133 3.16 -18.21 -1.25
C SER A 133 2.36 -18.32 0.04
N SER A 134 2.50 -19.41 0.80
CA SER A 134 1.82 -19.52 2.10
C SER A 134 2.24 -18.45 3.09
N ILE A 135 3.52 -18.06 3.11
CA ILE A 135 4.04 -17.01 4.00
C ILE A 135 3.48 -15.64 3.57
N LEU A 136 3.41 -15.38 2.26
CA LEU A 136 2.80 -14.16 1.72
C LEU A 136 1.30 -14.06 2.08
N THR A 137 0.55 -15.17 1.96
CA THR A 137 -0.87 -15.22 2.35
C THR A 137 -1.06 -14.96 3.84
N MET A 138 -0.15 -15.42 4.71
CA MET A 138 -0.21 -15.08 6.14
C MET A 138 -0.09 -13.56 6.37
N GLY A 139 0.63 -12.85 5.50
CA GLY A 139 0.73 -11.39 5.54
C GLY A 139 -0.61 -10.66 5.38
N LEU A 140 -1.63 -11.28 4.76
CA LEU A 140 -2.95 -10.65 4.55
C LEU A 140 -3.65 -10.26 5.86
N ILE A 141 -3.28 -10.86 6.98
CA ILE A 141 -3.76 -10.47 8.32
C ILE A 141 -3.49 -8.98 8.64
N GLY A 142 -2.54 -8.35 7.94
CA GLY A 142 -2.28 -6.91 8.04
C GLY A 142 -3.50 -6.04 7.76
N GLY A 143 -4.43 -6.50 6.92
CA GLY A 143 -5.71 -5.82 6.70
C GLY A 143 -6.49 -5.58 7.99
N ALA A 144 -6.56 -6.57 8.88
CA ALA A 144 -7.22 -6.43 10.17
C ALA A 144 -6.31 -5.76 11.22
N ALA A 145 -5.04 -6.17 11.29
CA ALA A 145 -4.13 -5.68 12.33
C ALA A 145 -3.85 -4.17 12.21
N ILE A 146 -3.56 -3.68 11.01
CA ILE A 146 -3.23 -2.27 10.76
C ILE A 146 -4.48 -1.39 10.84
N THR A 147 -5.65 -1.87 10.40
CA THR A 147 -6.90 -1.09 10.50
C THR A 147 -7.36 -0.95 11.95
N VAL A 148 -7.26 -2.00 12.77
CA VAL A 148 -7.53 -1.90 14.21
C VAL A 148 -6.57 -0.89 14.86
N LEU A 149 -5.28 -0.97 14.54
CA LEU A 149 -4.30 0.00 15.04
C LEU A 149 -4.63 1.43 14.60
N PHE A 150 -5.07 1.63 13.35
CA PHE A 150 -5.51 2.92 12.86
C PHE A 150 -6.73 3.45 13.63
N GLY A 151 -7.73 2.59 13.89
CA GLY A 151 -8.90 2.96 14.70
C GLY A 151 -8.50 3.42 16.10
N LEU A 152 -7.63 2.66 16.78
CA LEU A 152 -7.11 3.05 18.09
C LEU A 152 -6.34 4.38 18.06
N LEU A 153 -5.56 4.63 17.00
CA LEU A 153 -4.85 5.90 16.83
C LEU A 153 -5.80 7.07 16.55
N LYS A 154 -6.86 6.83 15.77
CA LYS A 154 -7.91 7.80 15.50
C LYS A 154 -8.62 8.22 16.79
N ASP A 155 -8.92 7.28 17.69
CA ASP A 155 -9.61 7.55 18.96
C ASP A 155 -8.80 8.43 19.92
N VAL A 156 -7.46 8.29 19.94
CA VAL A 156 -6.59 9.04 20.86
C VAL A 156 -6.03 10.33 20.25
N THR A 157 -6.04 10.47 18.92
CA THR A 157 -5.51 11.65 18.22
C THR A 157 -6.59 12.34 17.40
N ASN A 158 -6.50 12.25 16.07
CA ASN A 158 -7.43 12.74 15.08
C ASN A 158 -7.18 11.94 13.80
N THR A 159 -8.20 11.70 12.97
CA THR A 159 -8.04 10.88 11.76
C THR A 159 -6.91 11.37 10.86
N ARG A 160 -6.70 12.69 10.76
CA ARG A 160 -5.59 13.26 9.98
C ARG A 160 -4.21 12.77 10.44
N TYR A 161 -3.98 12.66 11.74
CA TYR A 161 -2.70 12.18 12.29
C TYR A 161 -2.63 10.65 12.32
N ALA A 162 -3.76 9.96 12.43
CA ALA A 162 -3.83 8.50 12.31
C ALA A 162 -3.33 8.02 10.93
N TYR A 163 -3.52 8.81 9.86
CA TYR A 163 -2.92 8.56 8.54
C TYR A 163 -1.38 8.56 8.55
N GLY A 164 -0.73 9.08 9.60
CA GLY A 164 0.71 8.90 9.81
C GLY A 164 1.13 7.43 9.92
N LEU A 165 0.22 6.53 10.33
CA LEU A 165 0.47 5.08 10.29
C LEU A 165 0.72 4.60 8.85
N CYS A 166 -0.09 5.08 7.89
CA CYS A 166 0.09 4.75 6.47
C CYS A 166 1.44 5.23 5.94
N PHE A 167 2.02 6.29 6.51
CA PHE A 167 3.34 6.78 6.10
C PHE A 167 4.42 5.76 6.43
N ILE A 168 4.33 5.11 7.60
CA ILE A 168 5.23 4.03 8.00
C ILE A 168 5.04 2.82 7.07
N CYS A 169 3.79 2.44 6.80
CA CYS A 169 3.46 1.33 5.91
C CYS A 169 4.01 1.53 4.49
N PHE A 170 3.68 2.65 3.85
CA PHE A 170 4.18 2.98 2.51
C PHE A 170 5.68 3.26 2.49
N GLY A 171 6.25 3.74 3.59
CA GLY A 171 7.69 3.91 3.77
C GLY A 171 8.41 2.56 3.68
N TYR A 172 7.93 1.55 4.41
CA TYR A 172 8.47 0.19 4.31
C TYR A 172 8.30 -0.39 2.90
N ILE A 173 7.12 -0.24 2.30
CA ILE A 173 6.84 -0.70 0.94
C ILE A 173 7.78 -0.07 -0.07
N SER A 174 8.01 1.24 0.04
CA SER A 174 8.93 1.97 -0.83
C SER A 174 10.37 1.48 -0.65
N LEU A 175 10.83 1.32 0.60
CA LEU A 175 12.13 0.72 0.87
C LEU A 175 12.26 -0.69 0.27
N TYR A 176 11.23 -1.51 0.36
CA TYR A 176 11.19 -2.83 -0.25
C TYR A 176 11.21 -2.76 -1.79
N ALA A 177 10.47 -1.83 -2.40
CA ALA A 177 10.46 -1.64 -3.85
C ALA A 177 11.80 -1.15 -4.42
N PHE A 178 12.52 -0.29 -3.68
CA PHE A 178 13.83 0.26 -4.09
C PHE A 178 15.01 -0.66 -3.75
N LYS A 179 15.03 -1.24 -2.54
CA LYS A 179 16.14 -2.11 -2.08
C LYS A 179 15.90 -3.59 -2.36
N GLY A 180 14.66 -4.07 -2.36
CA GLY A 180 14.34 -5.47 -2.66
C GLY A 180 14.73 -5.86 -4.08
N TYR A 181 14.78 -4.90 -5.01
CA TYR A 181 15.34 -5.11 -6.35
C TYR A 181 16.87 -5.26 -6.36
N LYS A 182 17.58 -4.60 -5.45
CA LYS A 182 19.06 -4.53 -5.40
C LYS A 182 19.70 -5.54 -4.45
N LEU A 183 18.94 -6.24 -3.61
CA LEU A 183 19.45 -7.29 -2.70
C LEU A 183 19.71 -8.62 -3.43
N ARG A 184 19.94 -8.55 -4.73
CA ARG A 184 20.34 -9.64 -5.61
C ARG A 184 21.74 -9.37 -6.12
#